data_AF-A0A5J6UH97-F1
#
_entry.id   AF-A0A5J6UH97-F1
#
_cell.length_a   1.000
_cell.length_b   1.000
_cell.length_c   1.000
_cell.angle_alpha   90.00
_cell.angle_beta   90.00
_cell.angle_gamma   90.00
#
_symmetry.space_group_name_H-M   'P 1'
#
loop_
_entity.id
_entity.type
_entity.pdbx_description
1 polymer ?
#
loop_
_entity_poly.entity_id
_entity_poly.type
_entity_poly.pdbx_seq_one_letter_code
_entity_poly.pdbx_strand_id
1 'polypeptide(L)'
;MDAAYQIISYLHGQMRMYNRSVTYAELERRAGIGEQRISQWKSGTRPSYHDVQKLGRALAQHYPELRIEPYALLRKAGYEPESDPAVIAFEKDVRAWDELTVKFHAASQYDRFKVIRAVEEVLGKGDSAG
;
A
#
# COMPACT_ATOMS: atom_id res chain seq x y z
N MET A 1 -21.38 -10.92 -3.27
CA MET A 1 -21.27 -9.48 -2.93
C MET A 1 -20.41 -8.82 -3.99
N ASP A 2 -20.74 -7.60 -4.40
CA ASP A 2 -20.02 -6.86 -5.45
C ASP A 2 -18.67 -6.31 -4.94
N ALA A 3 -17.58 -6.68 -5.60
CA ALA A 3 -16.21 -6.27 -5.27
C ALA A 3 -16.06 -4.73 -5.30
N ALA A 4 -16.72 -4.07 -6.24
CA ALA A 4 -16.70 -2.62 -6.34
C ALA A 4 -17.31 -1.96 -5.09
N TYR A 5 -18.48 -2.45 -4.67
CA TYR A 5 -19.16 -1.97 -3.47
C TYR A 5 -18.30 -2.10 -2.21
N GLN A 6 -17.59 -3.23 -2.04
CA GLN A 6 -16.73 -3.47 -0.89
C GLN A 6 -15.57 -2.45 -0.81
N ILE A 7 -14.92 -2.16 -1.94
CA ILE A 7 -13.85 -1.14 -2.02
C ILE A 7 -14.42 0.24 -1.66
N ILE A 8 -15.50 0.64 -2.33
CA ILE A 8 -16.08 1.98 -2.18
C ILE A 8 -16.58 2.21 -0.74
N SER A 9 -17.27 1.22 -0.16
CA SER A 9 -17.75 1.30 1.21
C SER A 9 -16.59 1.40 2.21
N TYR A 10 -15.50 0.66 1.99
CA TYR A 10 -14.33 0.73 2.85
C TYR A 10 -13.63 2.09 2.77
N LEU A 11 -13.43 2.61 1.55
CA LEU A 11 -12.82 3.94 1.34
C LEU A 11 -13.63 5.05 2.01
N HIS A 12 -14.95 5.06 1.81
CA HIS A 12 -15.83 6.02 2.48
C HIS A 12 -15.75 5.92 4.00
N GLY A 13 -15.70 4.69 4.55
CA GLY A 13 -15.55 4.47 5.98
C GLY A 13 -14.26 5.09 6.53
N GLN A 14 -13.13 4.85 5.87
CA GLN A 14 -11.82 5.39 6.28
C GLN A 14 -11.78 6.92 6.18
N MET A 15 -12.23 7.47 5.05
CA MET A 15 -12.29 8.94 4.86
C MET A 15 -13.15 9.62 5.92
N ARG A 16 -14.30 9.03 6.26
CA ARG A 16 -15.18 9.56 7.31
C ARG A 16 -14.52 9.47 8.69
N MET A 17 -13.89 8.34 9.01
CA MET A 17 -13.25 8.10 10.30
C MET A 17 -12.13 9.11 10.58
N TYR A 18 -11.35 9.46 9.57
CA TYR A 18 -10.22 10.39 9.68
C TYR A 18 -10.56 11.83 9.24
N ASN A 19 -11.85 12.16 9.08
CA ASN A 19 -12.35 13.47 8.67
C ASN A 19 -11.63 14.06 7.44
N ARG A 20 -11.36 13.20 6.44
CA ARG A 20 -10.62 13.56 5.24
C ARG A 20 -11.55 13.61 4.04
N SER A 21 -11.70 14.80 3.46
CA SER A 21 -12.44 15.00 2.21
C SER A 21 -11.50 14.81 1.01
N VAL A 22 -11.28 13.56 0.59
CA VAL A 22 -10.59 13.25 -0.67
C VAL A 22 -11.63 12.91 -1.73
N THR A 23 -11.53 13.53 -2.90
CA THR A 23 -12.43 13.20 -4.02
C THR A 23 -11.94 11.97 -4.77
N TYR A 24 -12.86 11.22 -5.39
CA TYR A 24 -12.45 10.08 -6.23
C TYR A 24 -11.61 10.48 -7.43
N ALA A 25 -11.85 11.66 -8.01
CA ALA A 25 -11.02 12.20 -9.08
C ALA A 25 -9.57 12.45 -8.61
N GLU A 26 -9.40 12.90 -7.37
CA GLU A 26 -8.06 13.07 -6.79
C GLU A 26 -7.39 11.71 -6.56
N LEU A 27 -8.11 10.74 -6.03
CA LEU A 27 -7.59 9.37 -5.88
C LEU A 27 -7.18 8.75 -7.22
N GLU A 28 -8.01 8.90 -8.26
CA GLU A 28 -7.74 8.40 -9.61
C GLU A 28 -6.45 9.02 -10.18
N ARG A 29 -6.28 10.33 -10.01
CA ARG A 29 -5.10 11.07 -10.45
C ARG A 29 -3.83 10.63 -9.71
N ARG A 30 -3.91 10.49 -8.38
CA ARG A 30 -2.79 10.05 -7.54
C ARG A 30 -2.40 8.61 -7.82
N ALA A 31 -3.37 7.74 -8.10
CA ALA A 31 -3.15 6.33 -8.40
C ALA A 31 -2.77 6.06 -9.85
N GLY A 32 -3.03 6.99 -10.79
CA GLY A 32 -2.78 6.78 -12.21
C GLY A 32 -3.60 5.61 -12.78
N ILE A 33 -4.88 5.51 -12.38
CA ILE A 33 -5.81 4.43 -12.77
C ILE A 33 -6.82 4.86 -13.86
N GLY A 34 -6.63 6.05 -14.44
CA GLY A 34 -7.51 6.62 -15.46
C GLY A 34 -8.69 7.38 -14.86
N GLU A 35 -9.19 8.39 -15.59
CA GLU A 35 -10.33 9.20 -15.15
C GLU A 35 -11.62 8.36 -15.13
N GLN A 36 -12.48 8.64 -14.14
CA GLN A 36 -13.79 8.02 -13.94
C GLN A 36 -13.77 6.52 -13.63
N ARG A 37 -12.59 5.92 -13.40
CA ARG A 37 -12.45 4.49 -13.11
C ARG A 37 -13.19 4.07 -11.83
N ILE A 38 -13.05 4.83 -10.75
CA ILE A 38 -13.76 4.57 -9.49
C ILE A 38 -15.26 4.83 -9.67
N SER A 39 -15.63 5.79 -10.52
CA SER A 39 -17.05 6.04 -10.85
C SER A 39 -17.66 4.86 -11.61
N GLN A 40 -16.93 4.21 -12.52
CA GLN A 40 -17.37 2.99 -13.19
C GLN A 40 -17.58 1.82 -12.20
N TRP A 41 -16.76 1.74 -11.16
CA TRP A 41 -16.97 0.75 -10.10
C TRP A 41 -18.28 0.98 -9.36
N LYS A 42 -18.66 2.24 -9.11
CA LYS A 42 -19.98 2.55 -8.51
C LYS A 42 -21.15 2.09 -9.39
N SER A 43 -20.99 2.07 -10.71
CA SER A 43 -21.98 1.54 -11.64
C SER A 43 -21.96 0.01 -11.79
N GLY A 44 -21.17 -0.71 -10.97
CA GLY A 44 -21.12 -2.17 -10.96
C GLY A 44 -20.05 -2.77 -11.88
N THR A 45 -19.18 -1.96 -12.47
CA THR A 45 -18.02 -2.49 -13.20
C THR A 45 -17.05 -3.13 -12.22
N ARG A 46 -16.69 -4.40 -12.45
CA ARG A 46 -15.72 -5.09 -11.61
C ARG A 46 -14.35 -4.40 -11.71
N PRO A 47 -13.74 -3.98 -10.58
CA PRO A 47 -12.44 -3.35 -10.58
C PRO A 47 -11.36 -4.36 -10.96
N SER A 48 -10.36 -3.95 -11.74
CA SER A 48 -9.25 -4.83 -12.13
C SER A 48 -8.22 -4.94 -11.00
N TYR A 49 -7.54 -6.08 -10.89
CA TYR A 49 -6.48 -6.30 -9.89
C TYR A 49 -5.45 -5.15 -9.89
N HIS A 50 -4.95 -4.80 -11.07
CA HIS A 50 -3.95 -3.77 -11.26
C HIS A 50 -4.43 -2.36 -10.84
N ASP A 51 -5.68 -2.00 -11.18
CA ASP A 51 -6.23 -0.70 -10.77
C ASP A 51 -6.41 -0.62 -9.25
N VAL A 52 -6.85 -1.71 -8.62
CA VAL A 52 -7.01 -1.79 -7.17
C VAL A 52 -5.66 -1.75 -6.45
N GLN A 53 -4.65 -2.43 -6.98
CA GLN A 53 -3.29 -2.40 -6.44
C GLN A 53 -2.69 -0.99 -6.50
N LYS A 54 -2.81 -0.31 -7.64
CA LYS A 54 -2.37 1.08 -7.81
C LYS A 54 -3.06 2.02 -6.82
N LEU A 55 -4.38 1.88 -6.67
CA LEU A 55 -5.15 2.67 -5.74
C LEU A 55 -4.71 2.45 -4.29
N GLY A 56 -4.53 1.19 -3.88
CA GLY A 56 -4.05 0.85 -2.53
C GLY A 56 -2.68 1.45 -2.23
N ARG A 57 -1.72 1.36 -3.17
CA ARG A 57 -0.40 1.98 -3.04
C ARG A 57 -0.47 3.51 -2.94
N ALA A 58 -1.27 4.14 -3.79
CA ALA A 58 -1.42 5.60 -3.77
C ALA A 58 -2.04 6.10 -2.45
N LEU A 59 -2.98 5.34 -1.88
CA LEU A 59 -3.54 5.65 -0.56
C LEU A 59 -2.49 5.55 0.54
N ALA A 60 -1.68 4.49 0.55
CA ALA A 60 -0.61 4.35 1.53
C ALA A 60 0.46 5.45 1.40
N GLN A 61 0.78 5.89 0.18
CA GLN A 61 1.82 6.88 -0.09
C GLN A 61 1.36 8.32 0.15
N HIS A 62 0.16 8.68 -0.32
CA HIS A 62 -0.32 10.08 -0.32
C HIS A 62 -1.31 10.39 0.79
N TYR A 63 -1.89 9.36 1.41
CA TYR A 63 -2.86 9.50 2.49
C TYR A 63 -2.57 8.52 3.65
N PRO A 64 -1.33 8.49 4.19
CA PRO A 64 -0.94 7.56 5.25
C PRO A 64 -1.82 7.70 6.51
N GLU A 65 -2.44 8.86 6.72
CA GLU A 65 -3.39 9.12 7.79
C GLU A 65 -4.65 8.24 7.72
N LEU A 66 -5.02 7.75 6.53
CA LEU A 66 -6.15 6.85 6.36
C LEU A 66 -5.87 5.42 6.85
N ARG A 67 -4.60 5.11 7.16
CA ARG A 67 -4.14 3.79 7.65
C ARG A 67 -4.65 2.62 6.80
N ILE A 68 -4.75 2.84 5.50
CA ILE A 68 -5.11 1.80 4.52
C ILE A 68 -3.84 1.08 4.11
N GLU A 69 -3.76 -0.21 4.44
CA GLU A 69 -2.68 -1.05 3.93
C GLU A 69 -2.76 -1.18 2.40
N PRO A 70 -1.62 -1.20 1.68
CA PRO A 70 -1.59 -1.26 0.22
C PRO A 70 -2.43 -2.37 -0.40
N TYR A 71 -2.56 -3.51 0.30
CA TYR A 71 -3.28 -4.69 -0.19
C TYR A 71 -4.66 -4.91 0.45
N ALA A 72 -5.07 -4.04 1.38
CA ALA A 72 -6.38 -4.15 2.01
C ALA A 72 -7.50 -4.08 0.96
N LEU A 73 -7.37 -3.20 -0.04
CA LEU A 73 -8.37 -3.07 -1.10
C LEU A 73 -8.45 -4.31 -1.99
N LEU A 74 -7.33 -4.99 -2.26
CA LEU A 74 -7.31 -6.23 -3.02
C LEU A 74 -8.10 -7.33 -2.30
N ARG A 75 -7.84 -7.51 -0.99
CA ARG A 75 -8.60 -8.46 -0.17
C ARG A 75 -10.09 -8.13 -0.14
N LYS A 76 -10.46 -6.84 -0.04
CA LYS A 76 -11.87 -6.40 -0.10
C LYS A 76 -12.51 -6.67 -1.47
N ALA A 77 -11.74 -6.60 -2.54
CA ALA A 77 -12.20 -6.92 -3.89
C ALA A 77 -12.30 -8.43 -4.17
N GLY A 78 -11.92 -9.28 -3.19
CA GLY A 78 -11.89 -10.73 -3.35
C GLY A 78 -10.67 -11.24 -4.13
N TYR A 79 -9.60 -10.46 -4.19
CA TYR A 79 -8.30 -10.92 -4.68
C TYR A 79 -7.47 -11.47 -3.51
N GLU A 80 -6.61 -12.44 -3.83
CA GLU A 80 -5.68 -13.07 -2.88
C GLU A 80 -4.26 -12.55 -3.16
N PRO A 81 -3.88 -11.38 -2.63
CA PRO A 81 -2.58 -10.77 -2.93
C PRO A 81 -1.41 -11.64 -2.45
N GLU A 82 -1.60 -12.48 -1.44
CA GLU A 82 -0.58 -13.40 -0.91
C GLU A 82 -0.14 -14.48 -1.92
N SER A 83 -0.88 -14.63 -3.02
CA SER A 83 -0.50 -15.51 -4.14
C SER A 83 0.29 -14.79 -5.25
N ASP A 84 0.44 -13.45 -5.17
CA ASP A 84 1.16 -12.65 -6.16
C ASP A 84 2.66 -12.55 -5.79
N PRO A 85 3.58 -12.97 -6.68
CA PRO A 85 5.02 -12.90 -6.44
C PRO A 85 5.54 -11.51 -6.04
N ALA A 86 4.95 -10.43 -6.56
CA ALA A 86 5.34 -9.06 -6.24
C ALA A 86 4.90 -8.65 -4.83
N VAL A 87 3.77 -9.19 -4.35
CA VAL A 87 3.30 -8.99 -2.98
C VAL A 87 4.15 -9.78 -2.00
N ILE A 88 4.45 -11.04 -2.33
CA ILE A 88 5.32 -11.90 -1.52
C ILE A 88 6.70 -11.25 -1.34
N ALA A 89 7.27 -10.69 -2.41
CA ALA A 89 8.54 -9.96 -2.34
C ALA A 89 8.45 -8.71 -1.44
N PHE A 90 7.41 -7.89 -1.61
CA PHE A 90 7.23 -6.68 -0.81
C PHE A 90 6.97 -6.97 0.67
N GLU A 91 6.13 -7.95 1.00
CA GLU A 91 5.86 -8.35 2.39
C GLU A 91 7.12 -8.91 3.07
N LYS A 92 7.95 -9.64 2.33
CA LYS A 92 9.26 -10.10 2.80
C LYS A 92 10.17 -8.91 3.11
N ASP A 93 10.20 -7.90 2.26
CA ASP A 93 11.01 -6.69 2.47
C ASP A 93 10.50 -5.90 3.68
N VAL A 94 9.19 -5.68 3.81
CA VAL A 94 8.59 -4.99 4.98
C VAL A 94 8.88 -5.73 6.29
N ARG A 95 8.77 -7.07 6.30
CA ARG A 95 9.09 -7.86 7.50
C ARG A 95 10.58 -7.76 7.85
N ALA A 96 11.46 -7.82 6.86
CA ALA A 96 12.89 -7.63 7.07
C ALA A 96 13.20 -6.25 7.67
N TRP A 97 12.50 -5.21 7.20
CA TRP A 97 12.60 -3.85 7.75
C TRP A 97 12.12 -3.71 9.19
N ASP A 98 10.99 -4.33 9.52
CA ASP A 98 10.46 -4.32 10.89
C ASP A 98 11.40 -5.05 11.86
N GLU A 99 11.93 -6.21 11.46
CA GLU A 99 12.95 -6.93 12.23
C GLU A 99 14.22 -6.12 12.45
N LEU A 100 14.70 -5.40 11.44
CA LEU A 100 15.86 -4.50 11.54
C LEU A 100 15.57 -3.32 12.49
N THR A 101 14.37 -2.76 12.44
CA THR A 101 13.95 -1.65 13.30
C THR A 101 13.87 -2.06 14.76
N VAL A 102 13.29 -3.24 15.04
CA VAL A 102 13.25 -3.82 16.39
C VAL A 102 14.67 -4.07 16.90
N LYS A 103 15.56 -4.66 16.08
CA LYS A 103 16.97 -4.89 16.44
C LYS A 103 17.69 -3.57 16.71
N PHE A 104 17.46 -2.53 15.93
CA PHE A 104 18.04 -1.21 16.14
C PHE A 104 17.62 -0.60 17.49
N HIS A 105 16.33 -0.65 17.83
CA HIS A 105 15.84 -0.11 19.10
C HIS A 105 16.35 -0.89 20.31
N ALA A 106 16.46 -2.22 20.20
CA ALA A 106 16.98 -3.09 21.26
C ALA A 106 18.52 -3.05 21.40
N ALA A 107 19.25 -2.57 20.38
CA ALA A 107 20.71 -2.56 20.36
C ALA A 107 21.32 -1.45 21.24
N SER A 108 22.49 -1.76 21.81
CA SER A 108 23.40 -0.79 22.44
C SER A 108 23.87 0.26 21.42
N GLN A 109 24.35 1.44 21.86
CA GLN A 109 24.82 2.49 20.93
C GLN A 109 25.90 1.98 19.95
N TYR A 110 26.77 1.06 20.37
CA TYR A 110 27.81 0.47 19.53
C TYR A 110 27.24 -0.51 18.49
N ASP A 111 26.20 -1.27 18.84
CA ASP A 111 25.56 -2.23 17.93
C ASP A 111 24.59 -1.59 16.94
N ARG A 112 24.06 -0.40 17.28
CA ARG A 112 23.22 0.39 16.37
C ARG A 112 23.94 0.77 15.07
N PHE A 113 25.24 1.05 15.11
CA PHE A 113 26.03 1.32 13.92
C PHE A 113 26.16 0.10 12.99
N LYS A 114 26.21 -1.12 13.55
CA LYS A 114 26.22 -2.35 12.74
C LYS A 114 24.86 -2.59 12.09
N VAL A 115 23.77 -2.28 12.78
CA VAL A 115 22.41 -2.37 12.21
C VAL A 115 22.20 -1.33 11.09
N ILE A 116 22.69 -0.09 11.26
CA ILE A 116 22.65 0.93 10.20
C ILE A 116 23.42 0.47 8.96
N ARG A 117 24.63 -0.09 9.11
CA ARG A 117 25.41 -0.59 7.98
C ARG A 117 24.72 -1.76 7.25
N ALA A 118 24.08 -2.66 8.00
CA ALA A 118 23.28 -3.74 7.40
C ALA A 118 22.07 -3.21 6.63
N VAL A 119 21.45 -2.12 7.10
CA VAL A 119 20.37 -1.42 6.39
C VAL A 119 20.88 -0.77 5.10
N GLU A 120 22.03 -0.11 5.13
CA GLU A 120 22.66 0.49 3.94
C GLU A 120 23.02 -0.56 2.88
N GLU A 121 23.46 -1.76 3.28
CA GLU A 121 23.75 -2.85 2.34
C GLU A 121 22.48 -3.45 1.70
N VAL A 122 21.36 -3.45 2.42
CA VAL A 122 20.06 -3.88 1.90
C VAL A 122 19.47 -2.85 0.94
N LEU A 123 19.61 -1.55 1.24
CA LEU A 123 19.14 -0.45 0.39
C LEU A 123 20.05 -0.14 -0.81
N GLY A 124 21.36 -0.21 -0.63
CA GLY A 124 22.36 0.17 -1.61
C GLY A 124 22.43 -0.74 -2.83
N LYS A 125 21.82 -1.94 -2.77
CA LYS A 125 21.64 -2.80 -3.96
C LYS A 125 20.51 -2.34 -4.89
N GLY A 126 19.79 -1.27 -4.55
CA GLY A 126 18.74 -0.67 -5.38
C GLY A 126 19.22 0.42 -6.35
N ASP A 127 20.39 1.04 -6.14
CA ASP A 127 20.91 2.15 -6.96
C ASP A 127 22.36 1.90 -7.40
N SER A 128 22.53 0.90 -8.27
CA SER A 128 23.78 0.73 -9.03
C SER A 128 23.47 0.26 -10.45
N ALA A 129 22.63 1.02 -11.14
CA ALA A 129 22.56 1.03 -12.60
C ALA A 129 21.88 2.32 -13.09
N GLY A 130 22.67 3.26 -13.63
CA GLY A 130 22.17 4.33 -14.51
C GLY A 130 22.42 5.74 -14.02
#